data_AF-A0A6G0TR51-F1
#
_entry.id   AF-A0A6G0TR51-F1
#
_cell.length_a   1.000
_cell.length_b   1.000
_cell.length_c   1.000
_cell.angle_alpha   90.00
_cell.angle_beta   90.00
_cell.angle_gamma   90.00
#
_symmetry.space_group_name_H-M   'P 1'
#
loop_
_entity.id
_entity.type
_entity.pdbx_description
1 polymer ?
#
loop_
_entity_poly.entity_id
_entity_poly.type
_entity_poly.pdbx_seq_one_letter_code
_entity_poly.pdbx_strand_id
1 'polypeptide(L)'
;MPKVKQNLSNRLQTYVNLYGPNIFSINKSVLFCKICEIKVNSDKKFNVSQHIKSDKHIKGLARYEYQINRKQQQLLTATSNISKKSSFNKDLCEAFISANIPLNKLENPKFKTFLEVYTKNDIPSESTLRKGYVDDIYNKTMDKIRKIISDKKIWVSIDETTDVQGRYIANVIVGTLEENNAGNIFLLNSEELEKANHSTISKLFDRSMSILWPAGIQHDNVLLFLSDAAPYMVKLGEVLKSLYSKMIHVTCVVHGLHRVAEEVRNRNDAVSIKDAQDNIIKPGLENNLTYIKSNFAKLTLAIEQLQRQHIPLSDSLKIVQDIQKSFETLSGPSGKSVQNKFNQVQEKNRGLSAC
;
A
#
# COMPACT_ATOMS: atom_id res chain seq x y z
N MET A 1 -40.34 75.89 24.42
CA MET A 1 -38.87 75.74 24.45
C MET A 1 -38.42 75.13 23.12
N PRO A 2 -37.57 75.78 22.31
CA PRO A 2 -37.09 75.20 21.05
C PRO A 2 -36.12 74.05 21.37
N LYS A 3 -36.29 72.89 20.72
CA LYS A 3 -35.33 71.77 20.83
C LYS A 3 -33.97 72.24 20.28
N VAL A 4 -32.99 72.39 21.16
CA VAL A 4 -31.61 72.71 20.80
C VAL A 4 -31.12 71.67 19.79
N LYS A 5 -30.80 72.12 18.57
CA LYS A 5 -30.34 71.27 17.47
C LYS A 5 -28.97 70.71 17.86
N GLN A 6 -28.92 69.43 18.26
CA GLN A 6 -27.65 68.78 18.60
C GLN A 6 -26.67 68.95 17.44
N ASN A 7 -25.46 69.41 17.75
CA ASN A 7 -24.37 69.53 16.78
C ASN A 7 -24.18 68.17 16.08
N LEU A 8 -24.15 68.15 14.75
CA LEU A 8 -24.09 66.94 13.92
C LEU A 8 -22.94 66.02 14.38
N SER A 9 -21.81 66.62 14.75
CA SER A 9 -20.64 65.92 15.29
C SER A 9 -20.96 65.15 16.57
N ASN A 10 -21.66 65.77 17.53
CA ASN A 10 -22.05 65.12 18.78
C ASN A 10 -23.02 63.96 18.54
N ARG A 11 -23.95 64.10 17.58
CA ARG A 11 -24.91 63.03 17.25
C ARG A 11 -24.20 61.81 16.65
N LEU A 12 -23.23 62.02 15.75
CA LEU A 12 -22.44 60.95 15.17
C LEU A 12 -21.57 60.26 16.22
N GLN A 13 -20.96 61.04 17.11
CA GLN A 13 -20.14 60.50 18.20
C GLN A 13 -20.96 59.63 19.16
N THR A 14 -22.21 60.00 19.45
CA THR A 14 -23.12 59.18 20.25
C THR A 14 -23.35 57.79 19.63
N TYR A 15 -23.46 57.67 18.31
CA TYR A 15 -23.63 56.36 17.66
C TYR A 15 -22.36 55.51 17.67
N VAL A 16 -21.19 56.13 17.49
CA VAL A 16 -19.89 55.43 17.61
C VAL A 16 -19.69 54.92 19.04
N ASN A 17 -20.05 55.72 20.04
CA ASN A 17 -19.95 55.32 21.45
C ASN A 17 -20.95 54.20 21.79
N LEU A 18 -22.17 54.26 21.24
CA LEU A 18 -23.25 53.33 21.58
C LEU A 18 -23.09 51.95 20.91
N TYR A 19 -22.54 51.88 19.71
CA TYR A 19 -22.37 50.62 18.96
C TYR A 19 -20.90 50.18 18.80
N GLY A 20 -19.97 51.00 19.26
CA GLY A 20 -18.54 50.69 19.31
C GLY A 20 -17.74 51.20 18.10
N PRO A 21 -16.48 51.59 18.32
CA PRO A 21 -15.59 52.12 17.28
C PRO A 21 -15.13 51.06 16.28
N ASN A 22 -15.31 49.78 16.57
CA ASN A 22 -15.02 48.68 15.64
C ASN A 22 -16.11 48.52 14.58
N ILE A 23 -17.32 49.00 14.85
CA ILE A 23 -18.46 48.90 13.94
C ILE A 23 -18.63 50.18 13.12
N PHE A 24 -18.53 51.35 13.76
CA PHE A 24 -18.70 52.64 13.08
C PHE A 24 -17.46 53.53 13.14
N SER A 25 -17.31 54.36 12.11
CA SER A 25 -16.36 55.48 12.06
C SER A 25 -17.04 56.74 11.51
N ILE A 26 -16.47 57.89 11.82
CA ILE A 26 -16.88 59.17 11.27
C ILE A 26 -15.89 59.53 10.17
N ASN A 27 -16.36 59.57 8.92
CA ASN A 27 -15.53 59.99 7.79
C ASN A 27 -16.20 61.19 7.12
N LYS A 28 -15.50 62.33 7.05
CA LYS A 28 -16.00 63.59 6.44
C LYS A 28 -17.43 63.97 6.88
N SER A 29 -17.70 63.93 8.19
CA SER A 29 -19.02 64.26 8.78
C SER A 29 -20.15 63.27 8.45
N VAL A 30 -19.81 62.01 8.15
CA VAL A 30 -20.77 60.96 7.84
C VAL A 30 -20.52 59.69 8.67
N LEU A 31 -21.58 59.01 9.10
CA LEU A 31 -21.49 57.71 9.77
C LEU A 31 -21.18 56.60 8.75
N PHE A 32 -20.03 55.96 8.89
CA PHE A 32 -19.58 54.88 8.01
C PHE A 32 -19.50 53.56 8.78
N CYS A 33 -20.14 52.51 8.26
CA CYS A 33 -20.06 51.18 8.83
C CYS A 33 -18.84 50.44 8.28
N LYS A 34 -17.92 50.05 9.17
CA LYS A 34 -16.69 49.33 8.81
C LYS A 34 -16.96 47.89 8.37
N ILE A 35 -18.06 47.29 8.86
CA ILE A 35 -18.42 45.90 8.56
C ILE A 35 -19.08 45.75 7.18
N CYS A 36 -19.94 46.70 6.83
CA CYS A 36 -20.68 46.68 5.57
C CYS A 36 -20.06 47.53 4.47
N GLU A 37 -19.02 48.30 4.80
CA GLU A 37 -18.31 49.26 3.93
C GLU A 37 -19.22 50.27 3.24
N ILE A 38 -20.27 50.73 3.95
CA ILE A 38 -21.24 51.69 3.41
C ILE A 38 -21.47 52.87 4.36
N LYS A 39 -21.87 53.99 3.75
CA LYS A 39 -22.46 55.13 4.44
C LYS A 39 -23.83 54.74 5.03
N VAL A 40 -24.03 55.02 6.31
CA VAL A 40 -25.29 54.76 7.02
C VAL A 40 -26.00 56.09 7.29
N ASN A 41 -27.30 56.17 6.99
CA ASN A 41 -28.08 57.36 7.31
C ASN A 41 -28.20 57.51 8.82
N SER A 42 -27.66 58.61 9.35
CA SER A 42 -27.60 58.92 10.78
C SER A 42 -28.63 59.96 11.22
N ASP A 43 -29.59 60.32 10.37
CA ASP A 43 -30.56 61.38 10.67
C ASP A 43 -31.55 60.99 11.75
N LYS A 44 -31.90 59.71 11.80
CA LYS A 44 -32.75 59.11 12.83
C LYS A 44 -32.06 57.89 13.41
N LYS A 45 -32.12 57.72 14.74
CA LYS A 45 -31.58 56.55 15.45
C LYS A 45 -32.13 55.23 14.88
N PHE A 46 -33.39 55.25 14.45
CA PHE A 46 -34.05 54.11 13.81
C PHE A 46 -33.29 53.56 12.60
N ASN A 47 -32.78 54.42 11.71
CA ASN A 47 -32.06 53.99 10.50
C ASN A 47 -30.77 53.24 10.84
N VAL A 48 -30.06 53.71 11.86
CA VAL A 48 -28.84 53.05 12.37
C VAL A 48 -29.18 51.72 13.03
N SER A 49 -30.24 51.66 13.85
CA SER A 49 -30.70 50.41 14.46
C SER A 49 -31.17 49.38 13.44
N GLN A 50 -31.86 49.80 12.37
CA GLN A 50 -32.31 48.92 11.30
C GLN A 50 -31.12 48.37 10.49
N HIS A 51 -30.11 49.20 10.23
CA HIS A 51 -28.89 48.75 9.56
C HIS A 51 -28.19 47.62 10.33
N ILE A 52 -28.04 47.76 11.65
CA ILE A 52 -27.35 46.76 12.49
C ILE A 52 -28.14 45.44 12.53
N LYS A 53 -29.47 45.52 12.49
CA LYS A 53 -30.36 44.35 12.44
C LYS A 53 -30.50 43.73 11.03
N SER A 54 -29.86 44.30 10.01
CA SER A 54 -29.95 43.75 8.65
C SER A 54 -29.14 42.46 8.53
N ASP A 55 -29.66 41.49 7.77
CA ASP A 55 -28.98 40.21 7.49
C ASP A 55 -27.57 40.41 6.93
N LYS A 56 -27.37 41.44 6.09
CA LYS A 56 -26.06 41.80 5.53
C LYS A 56 -25.07 42.15 6.65
N HIS A 57 -25.51 42.90 7.64
CA HIS A 57 -24.68 43.32 8.77
C HIS A 57 -24.38 42.15 9.72
N ILE A 58 -25.39 41.34 10.07
CA ILE A 58 -25.23 40.17 10.95
C ILE A 58 -24.24 39.16 10.33
N LYS A 59 -24.40 38.83 9.05
CA LYS A 59 -23.48 37.93 8.34
C LYS A 59 -22.08 38.54 8.19
N GLY A 60 -21.99 39.86 8.02
CA GLY A 60 -20.71 40.58 7.97
C GLY A 60 -19.96 40.55 9.31
N LEU A 61 -20.67 40.76 10.42
CA LEU A 61 -20.11 40.70 11.77
C LEU A 61 -19.55 39.32 12.09
N ALA A 62 -20.31 38.25 11.82
CA ALA A 62 -19.85 36.88 12.03
C ALA A 62 -18.56 36.57 11.24
N ARG A 63 -18.44 37.08 10.00
CA ARG A 63 -17.21 36.95 9.19
C ARG A 63 -16.05 37.74 9.77
N TYR A 64 -16.30 38.95 10.27
CA TYR A 64 -15.30 39.82 10.87
C TYR A 64 -14.74 39.22 12.17
N GLU A 65 -15.59 38.71 13.04
CA GLU A 65 -15.19 38.01 14.28
C GLU A 65 -14.38 36.75 13.98
N TYR A 66 -14.77 35.96 12.98
CA TYR A 66 -14.01 34.81 12.51
C TYR A 66 -12.59 35.19 12.04
N GLN A 67 -12.45 36.30 11.31
CA GLN A 67 -11.14 36.78 10.83
C GLN A 67 -10.25 37.31 11.95
N ILE A 68 -10.82 37.99 12.96
CA ILE A 68 -10.06 38.44 14.14
C ILE A 68 -9.53 37.24 14.94
N ASN A 69 -10.38 36.24 15.19
CA ASN A 69 -9.98 35.03 15.90
C ASN A 69 -8.86 34.28 15.16
N ARG A 70 -8.92 34.22 13.82
CA ARG A 70 -7.86 33.65 12.98
C ARG A 70 -6.54 34.43 13.07
N LYS A 71 -6.59 35.78 13.09
CA LYS A 71 -5.39 36.63 13.22
C LYS A 71 -4.75 36.57 14.61
N GLN A 72 -5.55 36.46 15.68
CA GLN A 72 -5.03 36.26 17.03
C GLN A 72 -4.37 34.88 17.22
N GLN A 73 -4.87 33.84 16.57
CA GLN A 73 -4.23 32.52 16.55
C GLN A 73 -2.90 32.49 15.75
N GLN A 74 -2.70 33.40 14.80
CA GLN A 74 -1.46 33.50 14.02
C GLN A 74 -0.29 34.16 14.78
N LEU A 75 -0.55 34.96 15.82
CA LEU A 75 0.53 35.66 16.55
C LEU A 75 1.17 34.80 17.65
N LEU A 76 0.44 33.80 18.19
CA LEU A 76 0.93 32.90 19.25
C LEU A 76 1.64 31.64 18.73
N THR A 77 1.78 31.47 17.42
CA THR A 77 2.31 30.25 16.77
C THR A 77 3.63 30.45 16.02
N ALA A 78 4.23 31.65 16.11
CA ALA A 78 5.48 31.98 15.38
C ALA A 78 6.75 31.28 15.90
N THR A 79 6.67 30.40 16.91
CA THR A 79 7.81 29.66 17.46
C THR A 79 7.74 28.14 17.27
N SER A 80 6.84 27.61 16.43
CA SER A 80 6.93 26.20 16.01
C SER A 80 6.32 25.98 14.62
N ASN A 81 7.16 26.04 13.57
CA ASN A 81 6.86 25.56 12.22
C ASN A 81 6.80 24.02 12.17
N ILE A 82 5.93 23.41 12.98
CA ILE A 82 5.44 22.05 12.78
C ILE A 82 3.94 22.22 12.55
N SER A 83 3.54 22.21 11.28
CA SER A 83 2.15 22.03 10.87
C SER A 83 1.55 20.90 11.71
N LYS A 84 0.61 21.20 12.60
CA LYS A 84 -0.14 20.15 13.30
C LYS A 84 -0.94 19.40 12.24
N LYS A 85 -0.41 18.26 11.79
CA LYS A 85 -1.07 17.35 10.85
C LYS A 85 -2.47 17.03 11.40
N SER A 86 -3.49 17.12 10.53
CA SER A 86 -4.88 16.85 10.92
C SER A 86 -5.06 15.38 11.23
N SER A 87 -5.66 15.06 12.39
CA SER A 87 -6.01 13.68 12.75
C SER A 87 -7.00 13.09 11.75
N PHE A 88 -8.02 13.84 11.36
CA PHE A 88 -8.99 13.43 10.34
C PHE A 88 -8.33 13.05 9.01
N ASN A 89 -7.40 13.87 8.51
CA ASN A 89 -6.73 13.59 7.24
C ASN A 89 -5.84 12.34 7.34
N LYS A 90 -5.22 12.13 8.50
CA LYS A 90 -4.42 10.93 8.77
C LYS A 90 -5.29 9.68 8.76
N ASP A 91 -6.41 9.71 9.48
CA ASP A 91 -7.32 8.57 9.59
C ASP A 91 -7.99 8.26 8.24
N LEU A 92 -8.37 9.29 7.48
CA LEU A 92 -8.89 9.14 6.12
C LEU A 92 -7.85 8.50 5.18
N CYS A 93 -6.60 8.95 5.25
CA CYS A 93 -5.51 8.38 4.44
C CYS A 93 -5.23 6.92 4.83
N GLU A 94 -5.16 6.61 6.13
CA GLU A 94 -4.96 5.25 6.64
C GLU A 94 -6.10 4.32 6.21
N ALA A 95 -7.35 4.79 6.25
CA ALA A 95 -8.52 4.03 5.80
C ALA A 95 -8.47 3.72 4.30
N PHE A 96 -8.14 4.70 3.45
CA PHE A 96 -8.06 4.50 2.00
C PHE A 96 -6.95 3.52 1.62
N ILE A 97 -5.77 3.66 2.21
CA ILE A 97 -4.64 2.76 1.96
C ILE A 97 -4.99 1.35 2.42
N SER A 98 -5.55 1.20 3.62
CA SER A 98 -5.92 -0.11 4.19
C SER A 98 -7.02 -0.81 3.39
N ALA A 99 -7.92 -0.05 2.78
CA ALA A 99 -8.99 -0.58 1.93
C ALA A 99 -8.56 -0.80 0.47
N ASN A 100 -7.28 -0.57 0.13
CA ASN A 100 -6.76 -0.61 -1.25
C ASN A 100 -7.54 0.32 -2.21
N ILE A 101 -7.90 1.51 -1.74
CA ILE A 101 -8.60 2.53 -2.52
C ILE A 101 -7.59 3.61 -2.93
N PRO A 102 -7.37 3.83 -4.24
CA PRO A 102 -6.49 4.89 -4.71
C PRO A 102 -6.90 6.27 -4.19
N LEU A 103 -5.94 7.03 -3.65
CA LEU A 103 -6.20 8.35 -3.07
C LEU A 103 -6.79 9.35 -4.08
N ASN A 104 -6.49 9.19 -5.38
CA ASN A 104 -7.06 10.02 -6.45
C ASN A 104 -8.59 9.90 -6.55
N LYS A 105 -9.21 8.87 -5.95
CA LYS A 105 -10.67 8.75 -5.91
C LYS A 105 -11.32 9.90 -5.14
N LEU A 106 -10.61 10.53 -4.20
CA LEU A 106 -11.06 11.73 -3.48
C LEU A 106 -11.16 12.97 -4.37
N GLU A 107 -10.53 12.97 -5.56
CA GLU A 107 -10.66 14.06 -6.54
C GLU A 107 -11.99 13.99 -7.31
N ASN A 108 -12.77 12.91 -7.17
CA ASN A 108 -14.11 12.86 -7.75
C ASN A 108 -15.04 13.85 -7.04
N PRO A 109 -15.62 14.86 -7.73
CA PRO A 109 -16.40 15.90 -7.07
C PRO A 109 -17.63 15.39 -6.31
N LYS A 110 -18.34 14.39 -6.84
CA LYS A 110 -19.53 13.85 -6.17
C LYS A 110 -19.17 13.10 -4.89
N PHE A 111 -18.12 12.30 -4.95
CA PHE A 111 -17.64 11.56 -3.79
C PHE A 111 -17.07 12.49 -2.72
N LYS A 112 -16.32 13.51 -3.14
CA LYS A 112 -15.79 14.55 -2.27
C LYS A 112 -16.91 15.29 -1.55
N THR A 113 -17.88 15.85 -2.29
CA THR A 113 -19.04 16.55 -1.71
C THR A 113 -19.83 15.65 -0.75
N PHE A 114 -20.03 14.38 -1.11
CA PHE A 114 -20.67 13.41 -0.23
C PHE A 114 -19.93 13.29 1.10
N LEU A 115 -18.61 13.05 1.07
CA LEU A 115 -17.82 12.93 2.29
C LEU A 115 -17.81 14.22 3.11
N GLU A 116 -17.69 15.39 2.48
CA GLU A 116 -17.72 16.69 3.16
C GLU A 116 -19.04 16.91 3.92
N VAL A 117 -20.18 16.58 3.28
CA VAL A 117 -21.51 16.70 3.88
C VAL A 117 -21.65 15.83 5.13
N TYR A 118 -21.27 14.56 5.04
CA TYR A 118 -21.51 13.61 6.14
C TYR A 118 -20.44 13.67 7.23
N THR A 119 -19.20 14.00 6.90
CA THR A 119 -18.10 14.10 7.87
C THR A 119 -18.00 15.49 8.51
N LYS A 120 -18.59 16.53 7.89
CA LYS A 120 -18.46 17.94 8.28
C LYS A 120 -17.00 18.43 8.31
N ASN A 121 -16.13 17.80 7.53
CA ASN A 121 -14.72 18.16 7.38
C ASN A 121 -14.42 18.42 5.91
N ASP A 122 -13.51 19.35 5.64
CA ASP A 122 -12.98 19.56 4.30
C ASP A 122 -12.14 18.35 3.87
N ILE A 123 -12.38 17.85 2.66
CA ILE A 123 -11.67 16.66 2.17
C ILE A 123 -10.37 17.08 1.47
N PRO A 124 -9.21 16.58 1.93
CA PRO A 124 -7.92 16.94 1.37
C PRO A 124 -7.76 16.43 -0.06
N SER A 125 -6.95 17.12 -0.86
CA SER A 125 -6.54 16.63 -2.18
C SER A 125 -5.61 15.43 -2.05
N GLU A 126 -5.53 14.63 -3.12
CA GLU A 126 -4.59 13.51 -3.22
C GLU A 126 -3.16 13.96 -2.89
N SER A 127 -2.72 15.08 -3.46
CA SER A 127 -1.38 15.64 -3.25
C SER A 127 -1.09 15.95 -1.77
N THR A 128 -2.11 16.45 -1.05
CA THR A 128 -2.01 16.75 0.39
C THR A 128 -1.83 15.47 1.20
N LEU A 129 -2.60 14.43 0.89
CA LEU A 129 -2.49 13.14 1.57
C LEU A 129 -1.15 12.46 1.27
N ARG A 130 -0.75 12.44 -0.01
CA ARG A 130 0.49 11.81 -0.48
C ARG A 130 1.72 12.41 0.17
N LYS A 131 1.85 13.74 0.18
CA LYS A 131 3.02 14.44 0.75
C LYS A 131 2.97 14.56 2.27
N GLY A 132 1.76 14.61 2.84
CA GLY A 132 1.58 14.92 4.25
C GLY A 132 1.55 13.69 5.16
N TYR A 133 1.05 12.54 4.67
CA TYR A 133 0.59 11.47 5.55
C TYR A 133 1.04 10.06 5.14
N VAL A 134 1.32 9.81 3.85
CA VAL A 134 1.72 8.47 3.37
C VAL A 134 3.01 8.01 4.05
N ASP A 135 4.04 8.85 4.13
CA ASP A 135 5.31 8.48 4.77
C ASP A 135 5.14 8.17 6.26
N ASP A 136 4.27 8.89 6.97
CA ASP A 136 3.96 8.61 8.38
C ASP A 136 3.28 7.25 8.55
N ILE A 137 2.34 6.91 7.66
CA ILE A 137 1.63 5.63 7.67
C ILE A 137 2.58 4.49 7.29
N TYR A 138 3.45 4.70 6.31
CA TYR A 138 4.51 3.77 5.94
C TYR A 138 5.43 3.50 7.13
N ASN A 139 5.99 4.53 7.76
CA ASN A 139 6.87 4.39 8.92
C ASN A 139 6.19 3.67 10.09
N LYS A 140 4.93 4.05 10.40
CA LYS A 140 4.11 3.36 11.43
C LYS A 140 3.92 1.88 11.11
N THR A 141 3.74 1.53 9.83
CA THR A 141 3.58 0.14 9.38
C THR A 141 4.89 -0.62 9.46
N MET A 142 5.98 0.00 9.03
CA MET A 142 7.34 -0.56 9.15
C MET A 142 7.70 -0.85 10.60
N ASP A 143 7.37 0.05 11.53
CA ASP A 143 7.63 -0.17 12.97
C ASP A 143 6.81 -1.33 13.53
N LYS A 144 5.57 -1.51 13.08
CA LYS A 144 4.77 -2.70 13.42
C LYS A 144 5.43 -3.98 12.89
N ILE A 145 5.87 -3.99 11.63
CA ILE A 145 6.55 -5.14 11.02
C ILE A 145 7.82 -5.48 11.80
N ARG A 146 8.67 -4.49 12.08
CA ARG A 146 9.89 -4.64 12.89
C ARG A 146 9.59 -5.21 14.28
N LYS A 147 8.53 -4.73 14.95
CA LYS A 147 8.11 -5.25 16.26
C LYS A 147 7.67 -6.71 16.19
N ILE A 148 6.96 -7.12 15.14
CA ILE A 148 6.51 -8.50 14.96
C ILE A 148 7.70 -9.44 14.67
N ILE A 149 8.68 -8.96 13.90
CA ILE A 149 9.87 -9.72 13.50
C ILE A 149 10.95 -9.73 14.60
N SER A 150 10.90 -8.81 15.58
CA SER A 150 11.89 -8.72 16.66
C SER A 150 12.20 -10.08 17.27
N ASP A 151 13.49 -10.41 17.33
CA ASP A 151 14.04 -11.63 17.93
C ASP A 151 13.59 -12.95 17.27
N LYS A 152 12.95 -12.88 16.10
CA LYS A 152 12.54 -14.05 15.33
C LYS A 152 13.50 -14.36 14.20
N LYS A 153 13.56 -15.64 13.85
CA LYS A 153 14.18 -16.10 12.62
C LYS A 153 13.25 -15.85 11.45
N ILE A 154 13.80 -15.47 10.31
CA ILE A 154 13.04 -15.10 9.12
C ILE A 154 13.45 -15.91 7.90
N TRP A 155 12.52 -15.98 6.96
CA TRP A 155 12.78 -16.32 5.58
C TRP A 155 12.54 -15.10 4.69
N VAL A 156 13.29 -15.01 3.60
CA VAL A 156 13.19 -13.96 2.58
C VAL A 156 12.85 -14.61 1.26
N SER A 157 11.92 -14.05 0.50
CA SER A 157 11.66 -14.43 -0.88
C SER A 157 11.79 -13.23 -1.78
N ILE A 158 12.44 -13.41 -2.93
CA ILE A 158 12.52 -12.39 -3.98
C ILE A 158 11.94 -12.98 -5.25
N ASP A 159 11.03 -12.23 -5.85
CA ASP A 159 10.43 -12.57 -7.14
C ASP A 159 10.34 -11.31 -8.01
N GLU A 160 10.81 -11.42 -9.25
CA GLU A 160 10.75 -10.38 -10.26
C GLU A 160 9.56 -10.57 -11.18
N THR A 161 8.92 -9.46 -11.48
CA THR A 161 7.82 -9.37 -12.44
C THR A 161 8.18 -8.34 -13.50
N THR A 162 7.68 -8.53 -14.72
CA THR A 162 7.77 -7.52 -15.77
C THR A 162 6.41 -6.85 -15.89
N ASP A 163 6.35 -5.53 -15.69
CA ASP A 163 5.11 -4.79 -15.83
C ASP A 163 4.71 -4.60 -17.31
N VAL A 164 3.52 -4.04 -17.54
CA VAL A 164 3.01 -3.78 -18.90
C VAL A 164 3.85 -2.78 -19.71
N GLN A 165 4.73 -2.03 -19.05
CA GLN A 165 5.66 -1.09 -19.67
C GLN A 165 7.06 -1.71 -19.90
N GLY A 166 7.24 -2.99 -19.57
CA GLY A 166 8.51 -3.69 -19.71
C GLY A 166 9.51 -3.42 -18.59
N ARG A 167 9.08 -2.80 -17.48
CA ARG A 167 9.94 -2.52 -16.33
C ARG A 167 10.03 -3.75 -15.44
N TYR A 168 11.23 -4.02 -14.93
CA TYR A 168 11.48 -5.12 -14.00
C TYR A 168 11.16 -4.66 -12.58
N ILE A 169 10.07 -5.15 -11.99
CA ILE A 169 9.69 -4.86 -10.62
C ILE A 169 10.04 -6.07 -9.76
N ALA A 170 10.94 -5.88 -8.80
CA ALA A 170 11.30 -6.93 -7.86
C ALA A 170 10.62 -6.72 -6.52
N ASN A 171 9.98 -7.78 -6.03
CA ASN A 171 9.26 -7.78 -4.78
C ASN A 171 10.01 -8.62 -3.76
N VAL A 172 10.25 -8.04 -2.58
CA VAL A 172 10.91 -8.70 -1.45
C VAL A 172 9.88 -8.98 -0.39
N ILE A 173 9.60 -10.26 -0.18
CA ILE A 173 8.71 -10.76 0.85
C ILE A 173 9.56 -11.28 2.00
N VAL A 174 9.15 -10.97 3.23
CA VAL A 174 9.76 -11.51 4.45
C VAL A 174 8.68 -12.19 5.27
N GLY A 175 9.00 -13.35 5.83
CA GLY A 175 8.14 -14.00 6.79
C GLY A 175 8.87 -14.53 8.01
N THR A 176 8.16 -14.65 9.13
CA THR A 176 8.70 -15.26 10.35
C THR A 176 8.70 -16.78 10.24
N LEU A 177 9.71 -17.42 10.80
CA LEU A 177 9.76 -18.87 10.97
C LEU A 177 9.29 -19.21 12.39
N GLU A 178 8.16 -19.92 12.49
CA GLU A 178 7.57 -20.37 13.75
C GLU A 178 7.49 -21.90 13.73
N GLU A 179 7.72 -22.56 14.87
CA GLU A 179 7.83 -24.02 14.93
C GLU A 179 6.52 -24.76 14.61
N ASN A 180 5.39 -24.22 15.06
CA ASN A 180 4.12 -24.96 15.09
C ASN A 180 2.99 -24.30 14.28
N ASN A 181 3.24 -23.12 13.69
CA ASN A 181 2.21 -22.34 12.99
C ASN A 181 2.80 -21.66 11.76
N ALA A 182 1.93 -21.25 10.84
CA ALA A 182 2.35 -20.34 9.79
C ALA A 182 2.79 -19.01 10.40
N GLY A 183 4.00 -18.57 10.06
CA GLY A 183 4.51 -17.27 10.46
C GLY A 183 3.79 -16.12 9.76
N ASN A 184 4.06 -14.90 10.24
CA ASN A 184 3.54 -13.70 9.60
C ASN A 184 4.32 -13.43 8.32
N ILE A 185 3.64 -12.95 7.28
CA ILE A 185 4.24 -12.68 5.96
C ILE A 185 3.98 -11.23 5.60
N PHE A 186 5.02 -10.55 5.11
CA PHE A 186 5.00 -9.14 4.77
C PHE A 186 5.67 -8.90 3.43
N LEU A 187 5.05 -8.09 2.57
CA LEU A 187 5.75 -7.45 1.46
C LEU A 187 6.59 -6.31 2.06
N LEU A 188 7.91 -6.52 2.12
CA LEU A 188 8.84 -5.61 2.78
C LEU A 188 9.28 -4.48 1.85
N ASN A 189 9.60 -4.81 0.60
CA ASN A 189 10.12 -3.86 -0.37
C ASN A 189 9.64 -4.22 -1.78
N SER A 190 9.43 -3.21 -2.61
CA SER A 190 9.11 -3.35 -4.03
C SER A 190 9.87 -2.25 -4.78
N GLU A 191 10.79 -2.65 -5.65
CA GLU A 191 11.71 -1.73 -6.32
C GLU A 191 11.75 -2.01 -7.82
N GLU A 192 11.81 -0.94 -8.62
CA GLU A 192 12.11 -1.03 -10.04
C GLU A 192 13.61 -1.26 -10.25
N LEU A 193 13.95 -2.27 -11.05
CA LEU A 193 15.31 -2.63 -11.37
C LEU A 193 15.64 -2.26 -12.81
N GLU A 194 16.83 -1.72 -13.04
CA GLU A 194 17.33 -1.45 -14.38
C GLU A 194 17.48 -2.74 -15.20
N LYS A 195 17.90 -3.84 -14.54
CA LYS A 195 18.11 -5.17 -15.12
C LYS A 195 17.93 -6.25 -14.06
N ALA A 196 17.42 -7.41 -14.44
CA ALA A 196 17.36 -8.61 -13.59
C ALA A 196 18.67 -9.42 -13.70
N ASN A 197 19.58 -9.26 -12.73
CA ASN A 197 20.80 -10.06 -12.62
C ASN A 197 21.24 -10.21 -11.15
N HIS A 198 22.14 -11.16 -10.87
CA HIS A 198 22.61 -11.45 -9.51
C HIS A 198 23.14 -10.21 -8.76
N SER A 199 23.79 -9.26 -9.43
CA SER A 199 24.35 -8.07 -8.78
C SER A 199 23.26 -7.07 -8.37
N THR A 200 22.28 -6.82 -9.24
CA THR A 200 21.16 -5.91 -8.94
C THR A 200 20.28 -6.48 -7.84
N ILE A 201 19.99 -7.77 -7.88
CA ILE A 201 19.21 -8.44 -6.83
C ILE A 201 19.97 -8.52 -5.50
N SER A 202 21.29 -8.73 -5.51
CA SER A 202 22.09 -8.67 -4.28
C SER A 202 21.97 -7.31 -3.59
N LYS A 203 22.04 -6.22 -4.35
CA LYS A 203 21.86 -4.86 -3.81
C LYS A 203 20.44 -4.65 -3.27
N LEU A 204 19.43 -5.16 -3.96
CA LEU A 204 18.05 -5.13 -3.50
C LEU A 204 17.88 -5.89 -2.17
N PHE A 205 18.50 -7.07 -2.04
CA PHE A 205 18.48 -7.87 -0.82
C PHE A 205 19.08 -7.07 0.35
N ASP A 206 20.28 -6.52 0.19
CA ASP A 206 20.97 -5.75 1.24
C ASP A 206 20.20 -4.48 1.63
N ARG A 207 19.64 -3.75 0.66
CA ARG A 207 18.78 -2.59 0.93
C ARG A 207 17.54 -2.99 1.71
N SER A 208 16.91 -4.10 1.35
CA SER A 208 15.70 -4.58 2.03
C SER A 208 16.02 -5.00 3.47
N MET A 209 17.15 -5.68 3.70
CA MET A 209 17.60 -6.00 5.06
C MET A 209 17.95 -4.74 5.87
N SER A 210 18.48 -3.70 5.22
CA SER A 210 18.74 -2.40 5.86
C SER A 210 17.44 -1.65 6.22
N ILE A 211 16.40 -1.77 5.39
CA ILE A 211 15.06 -1.24 5.67
C ILE A 211 14.46 -1.95 6.90
N LEU A 212 14.64 -3.26 7.00
CA LEU A 212 14.16 -4.04 8.14
C LEU A 212 14.95 -3.72 9.42
N TRP A 213 16.27 -3.69 9.36
CA TRP A 213 17.16 -3.45 10.49
C TRP A 213 18.07 -2.22 10.31
N PRO A 214 17.53 -1.00 10.49
CA PRO A 214 18.29 0.24 10.27
C PRO A 214 19.46 0.43 11.25
N ALA A 215 19.43 -0.23 12.42
CA ALA A 215 20.50 -0.17 13.42
C ALA A 215 21.64 -1.17 13.17
N GLY A 216 21.49 -2.08 12.20
CA GLY A 216 22.47 -3.13 11.88
C GLY A 216 21.79 -4.42 11.47
N ILE A 217 22.19 -4.97 10.32
CA ILE A 217 21.59 -6.18 9.74
C ILE A 217 21.86 -7.40 10.64
N GLN A 218 20.80 -8.15 10.95
CA GLN A 218 20.88 -9.36 11.76
C GLN A 218 21.10 -10.60 10.87
N HIS A 219 22.31 -10.76 10.34
CA HIS A 219 22.65 -11.84 9.40
C HIS A 219 22.26 -13.25 9.90
N ASP A 220 22.50 -13.54 11.17
CA ASP A 220 22.19 -14.82 11.80
C ASP A 220 20.69 -15.12 11.99
N ASN A 221 19.83 -14.13 11.74
CA ASN A 221 18.38 -14.27 11.83
C ASN A 221 17.73 -14.58 10.47
N VAL A 222 18.47 -14.45 9.37
CA VAL A 222 18.03 -14.88 8.05
C VAL A 222 18.42 -16.35 7.84
N LEU A 223 17.45 -17.26 7.89
CA LEU A 223 17.72 -18.70 7.80
C LEU A 223 17.35 -19.32 6.47
N LEU A 224 16.44 -18.69 5.71
CA LEU A 224 15.96 -19.24 4.45
C LEU A 224 15.84 -18.13 3.41
N PHE A 225 16.41 -18.38 2.23
CA PHE A 225 16.18 -17.55 1.05
C PHE A 225 15.50 -18.38 -0.02
N LEU A 226 14.31 -17.93 -0.45
CA LEU A 226 13.51 -18.53 -1.51
C LEU A 226 13.59 -17.68 -2.77
N SER A 227 13.91 -18.29 -3.90
CA SER A 227 13.94 -17.58 -5.20
C SER A 227 13.43 -18.48 -6.32
N ASP A 228 13.32 -17.95 -7.53
CA ASP A 228 13.20 -18.79 -8.72
C ASP A 228 14.47 -19.64 -8.94
N ALA A 229 14.40 -20.55 -9.92
CA ALA A 229 15.53 -21.40 -10.31
C ALA A 229 16.31 -20.85 -11.52
N ALA A 230 16.25 -19.55 -11.79
CA ALA A 230 17.04 -18.94 -12.85
C ALA A 230 18.53 -18.95 -12.47
N PRO A 231 19.45 -19.10 -13.45
CA PRO A 231 20.87 -19.23 -13.17
C PRO A 231 21.46 -18.07 -12.34
N TYR A 232 20.96 -16.84 -12.55
CA TYR A 232 21.44 -15.68 -11.81
C TYR A 232 20.93 -15.67 -10.35
N MET A 233 19.76 -16.22 -10.06
CA MET A 233 19.25 -16.39 -8.69
C MET A 233 20.00 -17.47 -7.93
N VAL A 234 20.32 -18.59 -8.60
CA VAL A 234 21.16 -19.64 -8.01
C VAL A 234 22.54 -19.08 -7.67
N LYS A 235 23.16 -18.33 -8.61
CA LYS A 235 24.42 -17.63 -8.35
C LYS A 235 24.30 -16.64 -7.19
N LEU A 236 23.20 -15.89 -7.10
CA LEU A 236 22.95 -14.98 -5.99
C LEU A 236 22.90 -15.72 -4.65
N GLY A 237 22.17 -16.83 -4.56
CA GLY A 237 22.08 -17.64 -3.34
C GLY A 237 23.46 -18.11 -2.86
N GLU A 238 24.33 -18.54 -3.79
CA GLU A 238 25.72 -18.91 -3.48
C GLU A 238 26.54 -17.72 -2.96
N VAL A 239 26.39 -16.53 -3.56
CA VAL A 239 27.06 -15.31 -3.10
C VAL A 239 26.58 -14.91 -1.71
N LEU A 240 25.26 -14.87 -1.48
CA LEU A 240 24.67 -14.47 -0.20
C LEU A 240 25.04 -15.44 0.93
N LYS A 241 25.25 -16.73 0.64
CA LYS A 241 25.69 -17.72 1.64
C LYS A 241 27.01 -17.32 2.33
N SER A 242 27.88 -16.57 1.64
CA SER A 242 29.13 -16.07 2.24
C SER A 242 28.90 -14.99 3.30
N LEU A 243 27.83 -14.20 3.16
CA LEU A 243 27.45 -13.12 4.08
C LEU A 243 26.46 -13.60 5.15
N TYR A 244 25.58 -14.53 4.79
CA TYR A 244 24.55 -15.11 5.64
C TYR A 244 24.85 -16.60 5.84
N SER A 245 25.83 -16.89 6.70
CA SER A 245 26.40 -18.24 6.86
C SER A 245 25.40 -19.33 7.29
N LYS A 246 24.36 -18.96 8.05
CA LYS A 246 23.28 -19.84 8.51
C LYS A 246 22.11 -19.96 7.53
N MET A 247 22.13 -19.18 6.45
CA MET A 247 21.05 -19.15 5.48
C MET A 247 21.13 -20.33 4.52
N ILE A 248 19.99 -21.00 4.34
CA ILE A 248 19.78 -22.01 3.31
C ILE A 248 19.10 -21.33 2.12
N HIS A 249 19.69 -21.46 0.94
CA HIS A 249 19.06 -21.03 -0.30
C HIS A 249 18.27 -22.19 -0.93
N VAL A 250 16.99 -21.97 -1.17
CA VAL A 250 16.07 -22.95 -1.77
C VAL A 250 15.43 -22.30 -2.99
N THR A 251 15.33 -23.05 -4.09
CA THR A 251 14.58 -22.60 -5.26
C THR A 251 13.10 -23.00 -5.14
N CYS A 252 12.22 -22.19 -5.74
CA CYS A 252 10.78 -22.37 -5.62
C CYS A 252 10.33 -23.70 -6.21
N VAL A 253 9.86 -24.60 -5.33
CA VAL A 253 9.39 -25.92 -5.71
C VAL A 253 8.14 -25.83 -6.58
N VAL A 254 7.24 -24.88 -6.33
CA VAL A 254 6.03 -24.68 -7.16
C VAL A 254 6.41 -24.32 -8.60
N HIS A 255 7.38 -23.41 -8.80
CA HIS A 255 7.93 -23.14 -10.13
C HIS A 255 8.56 -24.39 -10.75
N GLY A 256 9.25 -25.20 -9.95
CA GLY A 256 9.75 -26.51 -10.36
C GLY A 256 8.63 -27.45 -10.85
N LEU A 257 7.58 -27.63 -10.06
CA LEU A 257 6.42 -28.46 -10.39
C LEU A 257 5.68 -27.94 -11.63
N HIS A 258 5.56 -26.62 -11.79
CA HIS A 258 4.98 -26.02 -12.99
C HIS A 258 5.81 -26.35 -14.24
N ARG A 259 7.15 -26.28 -14.16
CA ARG A 259 8.04 -26.71 -15.26
C ARG A 259 7.93 -28.21 -15.56
N VAL A 260 7.64 -29.05 -14.55
CA VAL A 260 7.34 -30.48 -14.77
C VAL A 260 5.98 -30.63 -15.47
N ALA A 261 4.97 -29.86 -15.08
CA ALA A 261 3.67 -29.85 -15.73
C ALA A 261 3.75 -29.36 -17.19
N GLU A 262 4.58 -28.36 -17.48
CA GLU A 262 4.89 -27.92 -18.84
C GLU A 262 5.53 -29.03 -19.68
N GLU A 263 6.43 -29.83 -19.10
CA GLU A 263 7.02 -31.00 -19.77
C GLU A 263 5.96 -32.06 -20.10
N VAL A 264 4.99 -32.27 -19.21
CA VAL A 264 3.83 -33.14 -19.50
C VAL A 264 2.97 -32.56 -20.62
N ARG A 265 2.84 -31.22 -20.67
CA ARG A 265 2.06 -30.49 -21.67
C ARG A 265 2.76 -30.38 -23.02
N ASN A 266 4.08 -30.56 -23.12
CA ASN A 266 4.90 -30.34 -24.31
C ASN A 266 4.48 -31.20 -25.54
N ARG A 267 3.41 -30.77 -26.19
CA ARG A 267 3.02 -31.02 -27.57
C ARG A 267 2.61 -29.68 -28.17
N ASN A 268 3.16 -29.38 -29.35
CA ASN A 268 2.98 -28.09 -30.04
C ASN A 268 1.50 -27.72 -30.18
N ASP A 269 1.09 -26.55 -29.66
CA ASP A 269 -0.29 -26.04 -29.71
C ASP A 269 -0.86 -25.95 -31.14
N ALA A 270 0.00 -25.82 -32.17
CA ALA A 270 -0.39 -25.76 -33.58
C ALA A 270 -0.73 -27.12 -34.22
N VAL A 271 -0.36 -28.24 -33.60
CA VAL A 271 -0.62 -29.62 -34.07
C VAL A 271 -1.84 -30.23 -33.34
N SER A 272 -2.26 -29.62 -32.23
CA SER A 272 -3.25 -30.13 -31.28
C SER A 272 -4.64 -30.40 -31.85
N ILE A 273 -5.08 -29.69 -32.90
CA ILE A 273 -6.41 -29.91 -33.50
C ILE A 273 -6.42 -31.19 -34.34
N LYS A 274 -5.38 -31.40 -35.15
CA LYS A 274 -5.23 -32.60 -35.99
C LYS A 274 -4.90 -33.82 -35.13
N ASP A 275 -4.03 -33.64 -34.13
CA ASP A 275 -3.74 -34.68 -33.14
C ASP A 275 -4.96 -35.01 -32.27
N ALA A 276 -5.81 -34.06 -31.89
CA ALA A 276 -7.02 -34.38 -31.13
C ALA A 276 -7.98 -35.24 -31.97
N GLN A 277 -8.17 -34.89 -33.25
CA GLN A 277 -8.94 -35.70 -34.20
C GLN A 277 -8.36 -37.11 -34.36
N ASP A 278 -7.04 -37.23 -34.52
CA ASP A 278 -6.35 -38.52 -34.68
C ASP A 278 -6.30 -39.35 -33.39
N ASN A 279 -6.23 -38.71 -32.21
CA ASN A 279 -6.19 -39.40 -30.92
C ASN A 279 -7.58 -39.86 -30.45
N ILE A 280 -8.67 -39.18 -30.82
CA ILE A 280 -10.06 -39.63 -30.55
C ILE A 280 -10.33 -41.00 -31.19
N ILE A 281 -9.67 -41.29 -32.31
CA ILE A 281 -9.83 -42.55 -33.07
C ILE A 281 -8.83 -43.63 -32.60
N LYS A 282 -7.80 -43.27 -31.81
CA LYS A 282 -6.76 -44.23 -31.39
C LYS A 282 -7.25 -45.19 -30.31
N PRO A 283 -7.09 -46.52 -30.51
CA PRO A 283 -7.32 -47.48 -29.43
C PRO A 283 -6.35 -47.21 -28.27
N GLY A 284 -6.87 -47.27 -27.04
CA GLY A 284 -6.10 -46.99 -25.82
C GLY A 284 -6.12 -45.54 -25.34
N LEU A 285 -6.89 -44.63 -25.98
CA LEU A 285 -7.09 -43.27 -25.46
C LEU A 285 -7.66 -43.29 -24.03
N GLU A 286 -8.66 -44.13 -23.75
CA GLU A 286 -9.23 -44.28 -22.41
C GLU A 286 -8.17 -44.73 -21.38
N ASN A 287 -7.30 -45.67 -21.76
CA ASN A 287 -6.19 -46.12 -20.91
C ASN A 287 -5.15 -45.00 -20.69
N ASN A 288 -4.85 -44.20 -21.72
CA ASN A 288 -3.95 -43.05 -21.62
C ASN A 288 -4.55 -41.91 -20.77
N LEU A 289 -5.84 -41.61 -20.92
CA LEU A 289 -6.56 -40.63 -20.09
C LEU A 289 -6.68 -41.11 -18.64
N THR A 290 -6.95 -42.41 -18.43
CA THR A 290 -6.95 -43.03 -17.11
C THR A 290 -5.56 -42.99 -16.49
N TYR A 291 -4.51 -43.23 -17.28
CA TYR A 291 -3.12 -43.10 -16.83
C TYR A 291 -2.81 -41.65 -16.44
N ILE A 292 -3.16 -40.67 -17.27
CA ILE A 292 -2.94 -39.24 -16.96
C ILE A 292 -3.69 -38.84 -15.69
N LYS A 293 -4.98 -39.19 -15.60
CA LYS A 293 -5.81 -38.87 -14.44
C LYS A 293 -5.28 -39.53 -13.17
N SER A 294 -4.91 -40.80 -13.23
CA SER A 294 -4.48 -41.55 -12.04
C SER A 294 -3.10 -41.13 -11.54
N ASN A 295 -2.22 -40.68 -12.45
CA ASN A 295 -0.82 -40.38 -12.13
C ASN A 295 -0.52 -38.89 -11.96
N PHE A 296 -1.14 -38.02 -12.75
CA PHE A 296 -0.84 -36.58 -12.76
C PHE A 296 -1.89 -35.71 -12.07
N ALA A 297 -3.09 -36.22 -11.75
CA ALA A 297 -4.06 -35.46 -10.94
C ALA A 297 -3.51 -35.13 -9.54
N LYS A 298 -2.65 -36.00 -8.99
CA LYS A 298 -1.95 -35.75 -7.73
C LYS A 298 -1.03 -34.53 -7.83
N LEU A 299 -0.34 -34.35 -8.97
CA LEU A 299 0.52 -33.18 -9.21
C LEU A 299 -0.29 -31.89 -9.19
N THR A 300 -1.43 -31.86 -9.89
CA THR A 300 -2.32 -30.68 -9.88
C THR A 300 -2.85 -30.38 -8.48
N LEU A 301 -3.30 -31.39 -7.73
CA LEU A 301 -3.77 -31.21 -6.36
C LEU A 301 -2.64 -30.72 -5.43
N ALA A 302 -1.42 -31.22 -5.60
CA ALA A 302 -0.27 -30.77 -4.82
C ALA A 302 0.09 -29.31 -5.13
N ILE A 303 0.05 -28.89 -6.40
CA ILE A 303 0.26 -27.48 -6.77
C ILE A 303 -0.81 -26.60 -6.14
N GLU A 304 -2.09 -26.97 -6.24
CA GLU A 304 -3.19 -26.21 -5.63
C GLU A 304 -3.06 -26.13 -4.11
N GLN A 305 -2.63 -27.21 -3.46
CA GLN A 305 -2.35 -27.20 -2.02
C GLN A 305 -1.21 -26.25 -1.69
N LEU A 306 -0.08 -26.35 -2.39
CA LEU A 306 1.10 -25.49 -2.17
C LEU A 306 0.84 -24.01 -2.48
N GLN A 307 -0.19 -23.68 -3.26
CA GLN A 307 -0.62 -22.30 -3.53
C GLN A 307 -1.47 -21.68 -2.40
N ARG A 308 -1.98 -22.49 -1.46
CA ARG A 308 -2.78 -21.96 -0.34
C ARG A 308 -1.88 -21.25 0.66
N GLN A 309 -2.39 -20.17 1.24
CA GLN A 309 -1.72 -19.46 2.32
C GLN A 309 -1.86 -20.21 3.65
N HIS A 310 -0.96 -19.91 4.59
CA HIS A 310 -0.97 -20.43 5.97
C HIS A 310 -0.73 -21.94 6.14
N ILE A 311 -0.03 -22.59 5.20
CA ILE A 311 0.42 -23.97 5.37
C ILE A 311 1.78 -23.99 6.10
N PRO A 312 1.97 -24.80 7.15
CA PRO A 312 3.26 -25.01 7.79
C PRO A 312 4.32 -25.54 6.81
N LEU A 313 5.57 -25.09 6.95
CA LEU A 313 6.66 -25.52 6.06
C LEU A 313 6.84 -27.05 6.07
N SER A 314 6.70 -27.69 7.24
CA SER A 314 6.74 -29.14 7.39
C SER A 314 5.71 -29.87 6.54
N ASP A 315 4.50 -29.31 6.41
CA ASP A 315 3.42 -29.93 5.66
C ASP A 315 3.60 -29.67 4.15
N SER A 316 4.09 -28.48 3.78
CA SER A 316 4.52 -28.20 2.40
C SER A 316 5.60 -29.19 1.93
N LEU A 317 6.57 -29.52 2.78
CA LEU A 317 7.61 -30.51 2.46
C LEU A 317 7.03 -31.93 2.30
N LYS A 318 6.09 -32.34 3.15
CA LYS A 318 5.41 -33.64 3.02
C LYS A 318 4.68 -33.76 1.68
N ILE A 319 3.99 -32.72 1.23
CA ILE A 319 3.30 -32.72 -0.08
C ILE A 319 4.30 -33.01 -1.22
N VAL A 320 5.47 -32.37 -1.20
CA VAL A 320 6.51 -32.58 -2.21
C VAL A 320 7.07 -34.01 -2.14
N GLN A 321 7.29 -34.54 -0.93
CA GLN A 321 7.76 -35.93 -0.72
C GLN A 321 6.74 -36.97 -1.18
N ASP A 322 5.45 -36.72 -0.98
CA ASP A 322 4.39 -37.62 -1.43
C ASP A 322 4.27 -37.65 -2.96
N ILE A 323 4.50 -36.52 -3.63
CA ILE A 323 4.62 -36.47 -5.10
C ILE A 323 5.83 -37.26 -5.57
N GLN A 324 6.99 -37.10 -4.91
CA GLN A 324 8.20 -37.85 -5.25
C GLN A 324 7.94 -39.37 -5.20
N LYS A 325 7.40 -39.87 -4.09
CA LYS A 325 7.03 -41.29 -3.94
C LYS A 325 6.05 -41.75 -5.01
N SER A 326 5.05 -40.91 -5.33
CA SER A 326 4.10 -41.25 -6.39
C SER A 326 4.78 -41.31 -7.76
N PHE A 327 5.75 -40.44 -8.04
CA PHE A 327 6.45 -40.40 -9.32
C PHE A 327 7.45 -41.55 -9.50
N GLU A 328 7.97 -42.10 -8.41
CA GLU A 328 8.79 -43.33 -8.43
C GLU A 328 8.01 -44.56 -8.92
N THR A 329 6.68 -44.56 -8.80
CA THR A 329 5.83 -45.65 -9.28
C THR A 329 5.44 -45.52 -10.76
N LEU A 330 5.83 -44.44 -11.44
CA LEU A 330 5.48 -44.21 -12.84
C LEU A 330 6.19 -45.19 -13.78
N SER A 331 5.42 -45.77 -14.71
CA SER A 331 5.91 -46.75 -15.67
C SER A 331 5.89 -46.20 -17.11
N GLY A 332 6.72 -46.78 -17.98
CA GLY A 332 6.76 -46.44 -19.40
C GLY A 332 7.58 -45.18 -19.74
N PRO A 333 7.73 -44.86 -21.05
CA PRO A 333 8.64 -43.81 -21.53
C PRO A 333 8.29 -42.43 -20.98
N SER A 334 7.00 -42.06 -20.98
CA SER A 334 6.54 -40.77 -20.46
C SER A 334 6.69 -40.68 -18.94
N GLY A 335 6.42 -41.76 -18.21
CA GLY A 335 6.64 -41.84 -16.76
C GLY A 335 8.11 -41.61 -16.39
N LYS A 336 9.03 -42.29 -17.09
CA LYS A 336 10.48 -42.10 -16.92
C LYS A 336 10.93 -40.68 -17.24
N SER A 337 10.38 -40.07 -18.30
CA SER A 337 10.68 -38.68 -18.67
C SER A 337 10.29 -37.71 -17.55
N VAL A 338 9.08 -37.86 -17.01
CA VAL A 338 8.59 -37.02 -15.90
C VAL A 338 9.40 -37.23 -14.63
N GLN A 339 9.70 -38.48 -14.28
CA GLN A 339 10.54 -38.81 -13.12
C GLN A 339 11.93 -38.18 -13.24
N ASN A 340 12.57 -38.32 -14.41
CA ASN A 340 13.87 -37.70 -14.68
C ASN A 340 13.80 -36.17 -14.56
N LYS A 341 12.75 -35.54 -15.10
CA LYS A 341 12.54 -34.09 -15.00
C LYS A 341 12.37 -33.65 -13.55
N PHE A 342 11.59 -34.39 -12.76
CA PHE A 342 11.35 -34.11 -11.35
C PHE A 342 12.64 -34.22 -10.53
N ASN A 343 13.43 -35.29 -10.74
CA ASN A 343 14.73 -35.47 -10.10
C ASN A 343 15.69 -34.33 -10.45
N GLN A 344 15.76 -33.93 -11.73
CA GLN A 344 16.59 -32.79 -12.15
C GLN A 344 16.16 -31.47 -11.47
N VAL A 345 14.85 -31.26 -11.26
CA VAL A 345 14.34 -30.09 -10.54
C VAL A 345 14.77 -30.13 -9.07
N GLN A 346 14.72 -31.29 -8.42
CA GLN A 346 15.17 -31.47 -7.04
C GLN A 346 16.69 -31.33 -6.89
N GLU A 347 17.48 -31.93 -7.78
CA GLU A 347 18.96 -31.86 -7.76
C GLU A 347 19.48 -30.43 -7.92
N LYS A 348 18.78 -29.62 -8.73
CA LYS A 348 19.08 -28.19 -8.87
C LYS A 348 18.77 -27.40 -7.59
N ASN A 349 17.96 -27.94 -6.70
CA ASN A 349 17.56 -27.34 -5.44
C ASN A 349 18.37 -27.92 -4.26
N ARG A 350 19.69 -27.70 -4.27
CA ARG A 350 20.62 -28.25 -3.26
C ARG A 350 20.23 -27.94 -1.81
N GLY A 351 19.60 -26.79 -1.56
CA GLY A 351 19.13 -26.41 -0.23
C GLY A 351 18.01 -27.31 0.29
N LEU A 352 17.12 -27.79 -0.59
CA LEU A 352 16.06 -28.74 -0.21
C LEU A 352 16.63 -30.09 0.23
N SER A 353 17.77 -30.51 -0.34
CA SER A 353 18.46 -31.76 0.02
C SER A 353 19.26 -31.65 1.32
N ALA A 354 19.47 -30.44 1.84
CA ALA A 354 20.23 -30.17 3.06
C ALA A 354 19.34 -30.00 4.31
N CYS A 355 18.01 -30.04 4.13
CA CYS A 355 16.99 -29.85 5.16
C CYS A 355 16.58 -31.17 5.84
#